data_AF-A0A453CII7-F1
#
_entry.id   AF-A0A453CII7-F1
#
_cell.length_a   1.000
_cell.length_b   1.000
_cell.length_c   1.000
_cell.angle_alpha   90.00
_cell.angle_beta   90.00
_cell.angle_gamma   90.00
#
_symmetry.space_group_name_H-M   'P 1'
#
loop_
_entity.id
_entity.type
_entity.pdbx_description
1 polymer ?
#
loop_
_entity_poly.entity_id
_entity_poly.type
_entity_poly.pdbx_seq_one_letter_code
_entity_poly.pdbx_strand_id
1 'polypeptide(L)'
;MAAATGMIMLAALAILTPSARGLDRADFPPGFLFGVATSAYQIEGAYLEDGKGLSNWDVFTHTQPRRIKDGRNGDIADDHYHRYMEDVEIIHSLGVNSYRFSISWARILPRGQLGGVNSAGIAFYDRLITALLQKGIEPFVTLHHFDMPQELETRYGSWLGAGIR
;
A
#
# COMPACT_ATOMS: atom_id res chain seq x y z
N MET A 1 39.99 44.18 -32.40
CA MET A 1 40.34 43.48 -31.15
C MET A 1 39.27 43.52 -30.04
N ALA A 2 38.05 44.03 -30.30
CA ALA A 2 36.99 44.11 -29.26
C ALA A 2 35.96 42.97 -29.28
N ALA A 3 35.95 42.11 -30.32
CA ALA A 3 34.95 41.05 -30.47
C ALA A 3 35.31 39.74 -29.72
N ALA A 4 36.60 39.49 -29.47
CA ALA A 4 37.07 38.27 -28.81
C ALA A 4 36.86 38.29 -27.29
N THR A 5 36.87 39.46 -26.66
CA THR A 5 36.70 39.64 -25.22
C THR A 5 35.25 39.49 -24.74
N GLY A 6 34.26 39.81 -25.58
CA GLY A 6 32.83 39.64 -25.24
C GLY A 6 32.36 38.18 -25.20
N MET A 7 32.91 37.32 -26.07
CA MET A 7 32.58 35.89 -26.10
C MET A 7 33.15 35.10 -24.91
N ILE A 8 34.32 35.51 -24.42
CA ILE A 8 34.99 34.86 -23.27
C ILE A 8 34.22 35.16 -21.96
N MET A 9 33.65 36.37 -21.82
CA MET A 9 32.82 36.72 -20.66
C MET A 9 31.46 36.00 -20.64
N LEU A 10 30.85 35.74 -21.81
CA LEU A 10 29.57 34.99 -21.86
C LEU A 10 29.76 33.50 -21.53
N ALA A 11 30.87 32.89 -21.96
CA ALA A 11 31.19 31.49 -21.63
C ALA A 11 31.50 31.31 -20.13
N ALA A 12 32.15 32.29 -19.49
CA ALA A 12 32.46 32.24 -18.07
C ALA A 12 31.20 32.32 -17.17
N LEU A 13 30.14 33.01 -17.61
CA LEU A 13 28.90 33.14 -16.84
C LEU A 13 28.05 31.84 -16.85
N ALA A 14 28.15 31.02 -17.91
CA ALA A 14 27.53 29.71 -17.98
C ALA A 14 28.23 28.65 -17.10
N ILE A 15 29.52 28.87 -16.76
CA ILE A 15 30.31 27.98 -15.90
C ILE A 15 30.07 28.29 -14.40
N LEU A 16 29.61 29.51 -14.08
CA LEU A 16 29.39 30.00 -12.71
C LEU A 16 27.93 29.96 -12.26
N THR A 17 27.01 29.55 -13.13
CA THR A 17 25.66 29.19 -12.66
C THR A 17 25.76 27.81 -12.03
N PRO A 18 25.51 27.65 -10.72
CA PRO A 18 25.24 26.32 -10.21
C PRO A 18 24.06 25.82 -11.05
N SER A 19 24.26 24.78 -11.84
CA SER A 19 23.11 23.98 -12.23
C SER A 19 22.52 23.54 -10.90
N ALA A 20 21.42 24.17 -10.49
CA ALA A 20 20.53 23.58 -9.51
C ALA A 20 19.96 22.33 -10.18
N ARG A 21 20.81 21.30 -10.33
CA ARG A 21 20.38 19.99 -10.78
C ARG A 21 19.49 19.49 -9.65
N GLY A 22 18.22 19.29 -9.96
CA GLY A 22 17.29 18.71 -9.00
C GLY A 22 17.79 17.34 -8.55
N LEU A 23 17.35 16.92 -7.36
CA LEU A 23 17.59 15.58 -6.84
C LEU A 23 17.02 14.55 -7.82
N ASP A 24 17.83 13.56 -8.18
CA ASP A 24 17.49 12.48 -9.09
C ASP A 24 17.71 11.12 -8.40
N ARG A 25 17.11 10.04 -8.93
CA ARG A 25 17.30 8.69 -8.41
C ARG A 25 18.75 8.22 -8.49
N ALA A 26 19.52 8.76 -9.44
CA ALA A 26 20.94 8.49 -9.59
C ALA A 26 21.79 8.99 -8.40
N ASP A 27 21.25 9.87 -7.55
CA ASP A 27 21.92 10.36 -6.35
C ASP A 27 21.85 9.36 -5.18
N PHE A 28 21.11 8.26 -5.32
CA PHE A 28 20.97 7.20 -4.32
C PHE A 28 21.83 5.98 -4.67
N PRO A 29 22.21 5.14 -3.68
CA PRO A 29 22.99 3.94 -3.95
C PRO A 29 22.35 3.04 -5.00
N PRO A 30 23.16 2.34 -5.84
CA PRO A 30 22.62 1.34 -6.75
C PRO A 30 21.76 0.31 -6.01
N GLY A 31 20.57 0.03 -6.55
CA GLY A 31 19.60 -0.87 -5.93
C GLY A 31 18.73 -0.24 -4.83
N PHE A 32 18.80 1.08 -4.61
CA PHE A 32 17.88 1.75 -3.69
C PHE A 32 16.42 1.56 -4.13
N LEU A 33 15.57 1.14 -3.19
CA LEU A 33 14.15 0.92 -3.43
C LEU A 33 13.35 2.19 -3.13
N PHE A 34 12.57 2.60 -4.11
CA PHE A 34 11.58 3.65 -4.00
C PHE A 34 10.23 3.00 -4.26
N GLY A 35 9.31 3.17 -3.31
CA GLY A 35 8.01 2.52 -3.37
C GLY A 35 6.88 3.41 -2.91
N VAL A 36 5.68 2.86 -3.06
CA VAL A 36 4.44 3.39 -2.49
C VAL A 36 3.90 2.41 -1.47
N ALA A 37 2.97 2.85 -0.62
CA ALA A 37 2.45 2.03 0.47
C ALA A 37 0.95 2.20 0.67
N THR A 38 0.28 1.10 1.02
CA THR A 38 -1.15 1.04 1.33
C THR A 38 -1.42 0.10 2.51
N SER A 39 -2.67 -0.01 2.93
CA SER A 39 -3.13 -1.07 3.85
C SER A 39 -4.50 -1.59 3.44
N ALA A 40 -4.79 -2.84 3.78
CA ALA A 40 -5.94 -3.60 3.30
C ALA A 40 -7.27 -2.89 3.53
N TYR A 41 -7.60 -2.55 4.78
CA TYR A 41 -8.88 -1.89 5.11
C TYR A 41 -9.04 -0.52 4.43
N GLN A 42 -7.93 0.16 4.11
CA GLN A 42 -7.98 1.49 3.51
C GLN A 42 -8.30 1.46 2.02
N ILE A 43 -7.98 0.38 1.30
CA ILE A 43 -8.07 0.36 -0.18
C ILE A 43 -8.86 -0.83 -0.75
N GLU A 44 -8.94 -1.97 -0.07
CA GLU A 44 -9.44 -3.21 -0.67
C GLU A 44 -10.94 -3.17 -0.99
N GLY A 45 -11.76 -2.75 -0.02
CA GLY A 45 -13.20 -2.94 -0.10
C GLY A 45 -13.60 -4.41 -0.06
N ALA A 46 -14.71 -4.73 -0.72
CA ALA A 46 -15.24 -6.09 -0.82
C ALA A 46 -15.37 -6.75 0.56
N TYR A 47 -15.88 -5.99 1.54
CA TYR A 47 -15.73 -6.29 2.96
C TYR A 47 -16.47 -7.55 3.43
N LEU A 48 -17.49 -8.01 2.68
CA LEU A 48 -18.29 -9.22 2.89
C LEU A 48 -18.22 -10.22 1.71
N GLU A 49 -17.33 -9.98 0.76
CA GLU A 49 -17.25 -10.81 -0.44
C GLU A 49 -16.33 -12.02 -0.23
N ASP A 50 -16.57 -13.07 -1.03
CA ASP A 50 -15.72 -14.25 -1.13
C ASP A 50 -15.32 -14.87 0.22
N GLY A 51 -16.23 -14.84 1.20
CA GLY A 51 -16.04 -15.46 2.50
C GLY A 51 -15.13 -14.69 3.46
N LYS A 52 -14.79 -13.41 3.19
CA LYS A 52 -14.11 -12.55 4.17
C LYS A 52 -14.96 -12.41 5.44
N GLY A 53 -14.29 -12.50 6.60
CA GLY A 53 -14.88 -12.17 7.91
C GLY A 53 -14.85 -10.68 8.22
N LEU A 54 -15.61 -10.26 9.22
CA LEU A 54 -15.56 -8.89 9.73
C LEU A 54 -14.26 -8.62 10.48
N SER A 55 -13.70 -7.44 10.29
CA SER A 55 -12.66 -6.85 11.12
C SER A 55 -13.25 -5.93 12.19
N ASN A 56 -12.43 -5.57 13.17
CA ASN A 56 -12.73 -4.53 14.16
C ASN A 56 -13.07 -3.18 13.51
N TRP A 57 -12.43 -2.83 12.39
CA TRP A 57 -12.71 -1.61 11.65
C TRP A 57 -14.05 -1.65 10.92
N ASP A 58 -14.43 -2.80 10.35
CA ASP A 58 -15.77 -3.01 9.79
C ASP A 58 -16.82 -2.69 10.88
N VAL A 59 -16.70 -3.31 12.06
CA VAL A 59 -17.66 -3.08 13.15
C VAL A 59 -17.60 -1.66 13.69
N PHE A 60 -16.41 -1.09 13.90
CA PHE A 60 -16.24 0.25 14.46
C PHE A 60 -16.90 1.32 13.59
N THR A 61 -16.67 1.29 12.27
CA THR A 61 -17.21 2.30 11.35
C THR A 61 -18.74 2.19 11.22
N HIS A 62 -19.29 0.98 11.22
CA HIS A 62 -20.74 0.76 11.17
C HIS A 62 -21.46 1.11 12.48
N THR A 63 -20.83 0.84 13.63
CA THR A 63 -21.46 1.07 14.95
C THR A 63 -21.22 2.47 15.50
N GLN A 64 -20.12 3.12 15.10
CA GLN A 64 -19.72 4.44 15.56
C GLN A 64 -19.42 5.40 14.40
N PRO A 65 -20.33 5.58 13.42
CA PRO A 65 -20.07 6.41 12.24
C PRO A 65 -19.76 7.87 12.59
N ARG A 66 -20.31 8.37 13.70
CA ARG A 66 -20.02 9.73 14.22
C ARG A 66 -18.58 9.93 14.68
N ARG A 67 -17.80 8.85 14.84
CA ARG A 67 -16.35 8.92 15.12
C ARG A 67 -15.51 9.02 13.85
N ILE A 68 -16.11 8.85 12.68
CA ILE A 68 -15.49 9.15 11.40
C ILE A 68 -15.96 10.55 10.99
N LYS A 69 -15.02 11.43 10.63
CA LYS A 69 -15.30 12.85 10.36
C LYS A 69 -16.44 13.07 9.35
N ASP A 70 -16.52 12.21 8.34
CA ASP A 70 -17.52 12.25 7.27
C ASP A 70 -18.50 11.08 7.32
N GLY A 71 -18.44 10.24 8.38
CA GLY A 71 -19.33 9.10 8.57
C GLY A 71 -19.14 7.94 7.59
N ARG A 72 -18.11 7.95 6.74
CA ARG A 72 -17.87 6.86 5.76
C ARG A 72 -17.19 5.64 6.38
N ASN A 73 -17.21 4.54 5.64
CA ASN A 73 -16.61 3.26 6.01
C ASN A 73 -15.72 2.71 4.86
N GLY A 74 -15.13 1.53 5.08
CA GLY A 74 -14.23 0.86 4.13
C GLY A 74 -14.92 -0.19 3.25
N ASP A 75 -16.25 -0.18 3.14
CA ASP A 75 -17.00 -1.27 2.49
C ASP A 75 -16.59 -1.48 1.03
N ILE A 76 -16.38 -0.36 0.32
CA ILE A 76 -15.90 -0.30 -1.06
C ILE A 76 -14.45 0.21 -1.10
N ALA A 77 -14.11 1.20 -0.27
CA ALA A 77 -12.80 1.87 -0.28
C ALA A 77 -12.41 2.34 -1.71
N ASP A 78 -11.22 1.98 -2.20
CA ASP A 78 -10.76 2.24 -3.57
C ASP A 78 -11.09 1.08 -4.53
N ASP A 79 -11.78 0.05 -4.03
CA ASP A 79 -12.16 -1.17 -4.74
C ASP A 79 -10.96 -1.98 -5.27
N HIS A 80 -9.83 -1.90 -4.57
CA HIS A 80 -8.59 -2.59 -4.96
C HIS A 80 -8.77 -4.11 -5.07
N TYR A 81 -9.71 -4.71 -4.32
CA TYR A 81 -10.00 -6.14 -4.41
C TYR A 81 -10.36 -6.57 -5.84
N HIS A 82 -11.12 -5.74 -6.56
CA HIS A 82 -11.52 -5.98 -7.94
C HIS A 82 -10.56 -5.35 -8.96
N ARG A 83 -9.98 -4.19 -8.61
CA ARG A 83 -9.24 -3.31 -9.52
C ARG A 83 -7.71 -3.41 -9.41
N TYR A 84 -7.18 -4.36 -8.63
CA TYR A 84 -5.74 -4.47 -8.37
C TYR A 84 -4.86 -4.47 -9.63
N MET A 85 -5.34 -5.00 -10.76
CA MET A 85 -4.58 -4.97 -12.03
C MET A 85 -4.37 -3.54 -12.53
N GLU A 86 -5.39 -2.69 -12.47
CA GLU A 86 -5.29 -1.27 -12.83
C GLU A 86 -4.33 -0.55 -11.88
N ASP A 87 -4.42 -0.84 -10.59
CA ASP A 87 -3.54 -0.24 -9.59
C ASP A 87 -2.08 -0.67 -9.78
N VAL A 88 -1.81 -1.93 -10.15
CA VAL A 88 -0.47 -2.42 -10.49
C VAL A 88 0.09 -1.69 -11.71
N GLU A 89 -0.73 -1.42 -12.73
CA GLU A 89 -0.28 -0.63 -13.89
C GLU A 89 0.02 0.83 -13.50
N ILE A 90 -0.79 1.44 -12.63
CA ILE A 90 -0.52 2.78 -12.11
C ILE A 90 0.80 2.80 -11.35
N ILE A 91 1.03 1.85 -10.43
CA ILE A 91 2.28 1.74 -9.66
C ILE A 91 3.48 1.59 -10.59
N HIS A 92 3.38 0.70 -11.60
CA HIS A 92 4.44 0.55 -12.60
C HIS A 92 4.69 1.85 -13.36
N SER A 93 3.65 2.57 -13.77
CA SER A 93 3.77 3.84 -14.52
C SER A 93 4.43 4.97 -13.72
N LEU A 94 4.38 4.92 -12.39
CA LEU A 94 5.10 5.86 -11.51
C LEU A 94 6.62 5.64 -11.52
N GLY A 95 7.11 4.53 -12.09
CA GLY A 95 8.52 4.18 -12.11
C GLY A 95 9.08 3.83 -10.73
N VAL A 96 8.24 3.38 -9.80
CA VAL A 96 8.66 2.82 -8.52
C VAL A 96 9.00 1.33 -8.67
N ASN A 97 9.87 0.82 -7.79
CA ASN A 97 10.37 -0.56 -7.85
C ASN A 97 10.00 -1.40 -6.62
N SER A 98 9.24 -0.83 -5.68
CA SER A 98 8.66 -1.59 -4.57
C SER A 98 7.24 -1.14 -4.24
N TYR A 99 6.45 -2.05 -3.68
CA TYR A 99 5.11 -1.75 -3.19
C TYR A 99 4.89 -2.42 -1.83
N ARG A 100 4.62 -1.60 -0.82
CA ARG A 100 4.22 -2.08 0.50
C ARG A 100 2.70 -2.17 0.58
N PHE A 101 2.17 -3.34 0.89
CA PHE A 101 0.75 -3.53 1.19
C PHE A 101 0.58 -4.38 2.45
N SER A 102 -0.63 -4.44 2.99
CA SER A 102 -0.95 -5.37 4.08
C SER A 102 -1.89 -6.48 3.63
N ILE A 103 -1.81 -7.62 4.31
CA ILE A 103 -2.78 -8.70 4.16
C ILE A 103 -3.90 -8.49 5.19
N SER A 104 -5.15 -8.61 4.76
CA SER A 104 -6.28 -8.61 5.66
C SER A 104 -6.42 -9.95 6.35
N TRP A 105 -6.19 -9.97 7.67
CA TRP A 105 -6.28 -11.19 8.46
C TRP A 105 -7.69 -11.79 8.36
N ALA A 106 -8.73 -10.97 8.49
CA ALA A 106 -10.12 -11.45 8.40
C ALA A 106 -10.49 -11.95 6.99
N ARG A 107 -9.74 -11.58 5.94
CA ARG A 107 -9.91 -12.14 4.59
C ARG A 107 -9.28 -13.53 4.47
N ILE A 108 -8.13 -13.77 5.10
CA ILE A 108 -7.43 -15.07 5.07
C ILE A 108 -8.00 -16.08 6.07
N LEU A 109 -8.25 -15.63 7.30
CA LEU A 109 -8.83 -16.40 8.40
C LEU A 109 -10.08 -15.66 8.88
N PRO A 110 -11.27 -15.93 8.32
CA PRO A 110 -12.51 -15.22 8.67
C PRO A 110 -12.88 -15.28 10.14
N ARG A 111 -12.46 -16.34 10.83
CA ARG A 111 -12.64 -16.54 12.28
C ARG A 111 -11.42 -16.13 13.12
N GLY A 112 -10.39 -15.56 12.48
CA GLY A 112 -9.12 -15.17 13.09
C GLY A 112 -8.18 -16.30 13.52
N GLN A 113 -8.66 -17.55 13.60
CA GLN A 113 -7.88 -18.72 14.00
C GLN A 113 -7.70 -19.71 12.84
N LEU A 114 -6.64 -20.52 12.92
CA LEU A 114 -6.43 -21.66 12.01
C LEU A 114 -7.60 -22.65 12.09
N GLY A 115 -7.86 -23.37 10.99
CA GLY A 115 -8.99 -24.32 10.89
C GLY A 115 -10.16 -23.84 10.04
N GLY A 116 -9.94 -22.84 9.20
CA GLY A 116 -10.92 -22.31 8.24
C GLY A 116 -10.30 -21.28 7.32
N VAL A 117 -9.25 -21.65 6.58
CA VAL A 117 -8.58 -20.75 5.64
C VAL A 117 -9.50 -20.45 4.47
N ASN A 118 -9.69 -19.17 4.18
CA ASN A 118 -10.44 -18.74 3.02
C ASN A 118 -9.55 -18.79 1.76
N SER A 119 -9.81 -19.77 0.89
CA SER A 119 -9.03 -19.98 -0.34
C SER A 119 -9.17 -18.82 -1.33
N ALA A 120 -10.32 -18.13 -1.36
CA ALA A 120 -10.50 -16.98 -2.25
C ALA A 120 -9.65 -15.78 -1.80
N GLY A 121 -9.56 -15.56 -0.48
CA GLY A 121 -8.65 -14.58 0.12
C GLY A 121 -7.18 -14.87 -0.24
N ILE A 122 -6.74 -16.13 -0.14
CA ILE A 122 -5.39 -16.54 -0.57
C ILE A 122 -5.19 -16.26 -2.06
N ALA A 123 -6.15 -16.65 -2.90
CA ALA A 123 -6.06 -16.45 -4.35
C ALA A 123 -5.97 -14.96 -4.74
N PHE A 124 -6.61 -14.06 -3.99
CA PHE A 124 -6.48 -12.61 -4.23
C PHE A 124 -5.04 -12.13 -4.04
N TYR A 125 -4.43 -12.41 -2.89
CA TYR A 125 -3.05 -11.98 -2.62
C TYR A 125 -2.04 -12.68 -3.53
N ASP A 126 -2.25 -13.96 -3.87
CA ASP A 126 -1.42 -14.69 -4.84
C ASP A 126 -1.40 -14.00 -6.22
N ARG A 127 -2.58 -13.61 -6.72
CA ARG A 127 -2.69 -12.86 -7.98
C ARG A 127 -2.05 -11.48 -7.90
N LEU A 128 -2.26 -10.75 -6.80
CA LEU A 128 -1.64 -9.43 -6.59
C LEU A 128 -0.10 -9.53 -6.59
N ILE A 129 0.45 -10.46 -5.80
CA ILE A 129 1.90 -10.69 -5.71
C ILE A 129 2.46 -11.07 -7.08
N THR A 130 1.77 -11.98 -7.78
CA THR A 130 2.17 -12.39 -9.13
C THR A 130 2.21 -11.21 -10.10
N ALA A 131 1.17 -10.35 -10.10
CA ALA A 131 1.10 -9.18 -10.97
C ALA A 131 2.23 -8.17 -10.69
N LEU A 132 2.56 -7.93 -9.41
CA LEU A 132 3.66 -7.05 -9.01
C LEU A 132 5.02 -7.57 -9.49
N LEU A 133 5.29 -8.86 -9.27
CA LEU A 133 6.54 -9.49 -9.67
C LEU A 133 6.70 -9.50 -11.20
N GLN A 134 5.62 -9.70 -11.95
CA GLN A 134 5.63 -9.60 -13.42
C GLN A 134 6.01 -8.20 -13.93
N LYS A 135 5.77 -7.15 -13.12
CA LYS A 135 6.16 -5.76 -13.42
C LYS A 135 7.51 -5.36 -12.82
N GLY A 136 8.23 -6.29 -12.20
CA GLY A 136 9.50 -6.00 -11.53
C GLY A 136 9.35 -5.14 -10.28
N ILE A 137 8.17 -5.13 -9.66
CA ILE A 137 7.88 -4.40 -8.42
C ILE A 137 8.05 -5.36 -7.24
N GLU A 138 8.93 -5.02 -6.30
CA GLU A 138 9.20 -5.84 -5.13
C GLU A 138 8.10 -5.69 -4.06
N PRO A 139 7.40 -6.78 -3.67
CA PRO A 139 6.34 -6.72 -2.66
C PRO A 139 6.90 -6.68 -1.23
N PHE A 140 6.50 -5.66 -0.46
CA PHE A 140 6.80 -5.54 0.97
C PHE A 140 5.52 -5.78 1.79
N VAL A 141 5.40 -6.96 2.38
CA VAL A 141 4.15 -7.40 3.01
C VAL A 141 4.10 -7.04 4.50
N THR A 142 3.06 -6.29 4.89
CA THR A 142 2.69 -6.07 6.30
C THR A 142 1.66 -7.12 6.73
N LEU A 143 1.99 -7.98 7.70
CA LEU A 143 1.10 -9.08 8.10
C LEU A 143 -0.15 -8.63 8.88
N HIS A 144 -0.06 -7.50 9.59
CA HIS A 144 -1.19 -6.94 10.33
C HIS A 144 -1.11 -5.41 10.30
N HIS A 145 -2.20 -4.76 9.88
CA HIS A 145 -2.29 -3.30 9.79
C HIS A 145 -3.58 -2.77 10.44
N PHE A 146 -3.72 -3.08 11.73
CA PHE A 146 -4.83 -2.66 12.61
C PHE A 146 -6.19 -3.32 12.33
N ASP A 147 -6.33 -4.10 11.26
CA ASP A 147 -7.56 -4.79 10.86
C ASP A 147 -7.68 -6.20 11.48
N MET A 148 -7.84 -6.24 12.81
CA MET A 148 -8.03 -7.47 13.58
C MET A 148 -9.37 -8.13 13.23
N PRO A 149 -9.44 -9.46 13.02
CA PRO A 149 -10.71 -10.18 12.93
C PRO A 149 -11.60 -9.92 14.14
N GLN A 150 -12.85 -9.50 13.91
CA GLN A 150 -13.80 -9.15 14.97
C GLN A 150 -14.03 -10.31 15.94
N GLU A 151 -13.95 -11.56 15.47
CA GLU A 151 -14.09 -12.74 16.32
C GLU A 151 -13.03 -12.79 17.44
N LEU A 152 -11.81 -12.32 17.18
CA LEU A 152 -10.74 -12.25 18.19
C LEU A 152 -10.97 -11.10 19.18
N GLU A 153 -11.49 -9.97 18.72
CA GLU A 153 -11.94 -8.87 19.58
C GLU A 153 -13.03 -9.35 20.53
N THR A 154 -14.06 -10.03 20.01
CA THR A 154 -15.20 -10.51 20.79
C THR A 154 -14.83 -11.62 21.77
N ARG A 155 -13.96 -12.56 21.38
CA ARG A 155 -13.62 -13.72 22.23
C ARG A 155 -12.54 -13.44 23.24
N TYR A 156 -11.55 -12.64 22.87
CA TYR A 156 -10.32 -12.49 23.63
C TYR A 156 -9.98 -11.05 23.97
N GLY A 157 -10.77 -10.06 23.53
CA GLY A 157 -10.41 -8.65 23.72
C GLY A 157 -9.19 -8.25 22.87
N SER A 158 -8.95 -8.97 21.77
CA SER A 158 -7.86 -8.68 20.83
C SER A 158 -6.51 -8.58 21.57
N TRP A 159 -5.71 -7.57 21.28
CA TRP A 159 -4.37 -7.35 21.86
C TRP A 159 -4.36 -7.18 23.39
N LEU A 160 -5.51 -6.98 24.03
CA LEU A 160 -5.60 -6.86 25.49
C LEU A 160 -5.67 -8.24 26.18
N GLY A 161 -6.04 -9.30 25.46
CA GLY A 161 -6.13 -10.65 26.01
C GLY A 161 -4.95 -11.53 25.67
N ALA A 162 -4.64 -12.46 26.59
CA ALA A 162 -3.58 -13.45 26.41
C ALA A 162 -3.93 -14.59 25.42
N GLY A 163 -5.10 -14.51 24.77
CA GLY A 163 -5.68 -15.54 23.90
C GLY A 163 -5.35 -15.41 22.42
N ILE A 164 -4.64 -14.36 22.00
CA ILE A 164 -4.04 -14.30 20.66
C ILE A 164 -2.78 -15.16 20.69
N ARG A 165 -2.90 -16.41 20.22
CA ARG A 165 -1.81 -17.37 20.08
C ARG A 165 -1.93 -18.13 18.77
#